data_AF-A0A963PUG9-F1
#
_entry.id   AF-A0A963PUG9-F1
#
_cell.length_a   1.000
_cell.length_b   1.000
_cell.length_c   1.000
_cell.angle_alpha   90.00
_cell.angle_beta   90.00
_cell.angle_gamma   90.00
#
_symmetry.space_group_name_H-M   'P 1'
#
loop_
_entity.id
_entity.type
_entity.pdbx_description
1 polymer ?
#
loop_
_entity_poly.entity_id
_entity_poly.type
_entity_poly.pdbx_seq_one_letter_code
_entity_poly.pdbx_strand_id
1 'polypeptide(L)'
;RETATLPRFEQLRLGRVPVPAFLANGLLDFAIARMQASTRYDAAADVIKQVRSRNGFLSVNFEWSDAVPAQLKAALVGPQEQERWRGYQQRLAQLTGESGALRILRMEQLLGPLMELAVERSARGDPAAESRAALIVLAFYVNGKGLAALVPAARDWPMAQRHLVTLQGRADFPQHFTISAALAATAGSPLSDVVGLYKELDDARGGSGFSFNDLAADRAGTRFGELAVSGRPAFGRIEQVLANGLRESDLMPDVRDLPEFLSEAEFRRRFGGVGAPRYQAMLATIEQRIAALPLYR
;
A
#
# COMPACT_ATOMS: atom_id res chain seq x y z
N ARG A 1 9.56 -26.86 5.30
CA ARG A 1 8.10 -27.12 5.16
C ARG A 1 7.34 -26.14 6.06
N GLU A 2 6.06 -25.92 5.82
CA GLU A 2 5.22 -25.07 6.69
C GLU A 2 5.09 -25.78 8.05
N THR A 3 5.49 -25.12 9.14
CA THR A 3 5.43 -25.67 10.50
C THR A 3 4.70 -24.71 11.41
N ALA A 4 3.86 -25.24 12.31
CA ALA A 4 3.14 -24.48 13.33
C ALA A 4 4.05 -24.02 14.50
N THR A 5 5.32 -24.42 14.45
CA THR A 5 6.37 -24.09 15.42
C THR A 5 7.56 -23.47 14.70
N LEU A 6 8.49 -22.89 15.48
CA LEU A 6 9.74 -22.35 14.95
C LEU A 6 10.40 -23.35 14.00
N PRO A 7 10.74 -22.93 12.77
CA PRO A 7 11.23 -23.84 11.75
C PRO A 7 12.58 -24.43 12.17
N ARG A 8 12.73 -25.75 11.98
CA ARG A 8 14.00 -26.46 12.15
C ARG A 8 14.71 -26.53 10.80
N PHE A 9 16.03 -26.36 10.82
CA PHE A 9 16.85 -26.56 9.62
C PHE A 9 16.95 -28.05 9.31
N GLU A 10 16.43 -28.49 8.15
CA GLU A 10 16.67 -29.84 7.62
C GLU A 10 18.02 -29.92 6.91
N GLN A 11 18.37 -28.86 6.17
CA GLN A 11 19.69 -28.68 5.54
C GLN A 11 20.03 -27.17 5.49
N LEU A 12 21.26 -26.82 5.85
CA LEU A 12 21.79 -25.47 5.73
C LEU A 12 23.07 -25.51 4.89
N ARG A 13 23.22 -24.61 3.93
CA ARG A 13 24.48 -24.43 3.18
C ARG A 13 24.92 -22.98 3.33
N LEU A 14 26.15 -22.78 3.79
CA LEU A 14 26.79 -21.47 3.82
C LEU A 14 27.78 -21.41 2.64
N GLY A 15 27.35 -20.77 1.55
CA GLY A 15 28.06 -20.83 0.27
C GLY A 15 28.13 -22.27 -0.25
N ARG A 16 29.34 -22.80 -0.43
CA ARG A 16 29.57 -24.19 -0.86
C ARG A 16 29.65 -25.20 0.29
N VAL A 17 29.69 -24.75 1.54
CA VAL A 17 29.90 -25.62 2.70
C VAL A 17 28.54 -26.09 3.24
N PRO A 18 28.25 -27.40 3.24
CA PRO A 18 27.08 -27.92 3.93
C PRO A 18 27.32 -27.84 5.44
N VAL A 19 26.38 -27.20 6.14
CA VAL A 19 26.35 -27.14 7.60
C VAL A 19 25.41 -28.24 8.09
N PRO A 20 25.90 -29.17 8.94
CA PRO A 20 25.05 -30.19 9.53
C PRO A 20 23.86 -29.58 10.28
N ALA A 21 22.68 -30.15 10.09
CA ALA A 21 21.43 -29.66 10.68
C ALA A 21 21.51 -29.51 12.20
N PHE A 22 22.20 -30.41 12.90
CA PHE A 22 22.33 -30.35 14.35
C PHE A 22 23.12 -29.11 14.83
N LEU A 23 24.14 -28.68 14.08
CA LEU A 23 24.90 -27.46 14.38
C LEU A 23 24.06 -26.21 14.14
N ALA A 24 23.33 -26.18 13.01
CA ALA A 24 22.46 -25.06 12.67
C ALA A 24 21.31 -24.90 13.70
N ASN A 25 20.67 -26.01 14.07
CA ASN A 25 19.61 -26.00 15.07
C ASN A 25 20.15 -25.72 16.49
N GLY A 26 21.35 -26.20 16.83
CA GLY A 26 22.00 -25.88 18.10
C GLY A 26 22.37 -24.40 18.23
N LEU A 27 22.84 -23.76 17.15
CA LEU A 27 23.08 -22.32 17.10
C LEU A 27 21.77 -21.52 17.17
N LEU A 28 20.71 -21.99 16.51
CA LEU A 28 19.38 -21.39 16.60
C LEU A 28 18.86 -21.43 18.04
N ASP A 29 18.91 -22.59 18.69
CA ASP A 29 18.48 -22.77 20.08
C ASP A 29 19.35 -21.92 21.04
N PHE A 30 20.66 -21.86 20.82
CA PHE A 30 21.57 -21.02 21.59
C PHE A 30 21.27 -19.53 21.41
N ALA A 31 21.05 -19.07 20.18
CA ALA A 31 20.70 -17.68 19.89
C ALA A 31 19.36 -17.31 20.54
N ILE A 32 18.35 -18.20 20.46
CA ILE A 32 17.05 -18.02 21.11
C ILE A 32 17.22 -17.95 22.62
N ALA A 33 17.92 -18.90 23.24
CA ALA A 33 18.14 -18.92 24.68
C ALA A 33 18.90 -17.68 25.18
N ARG A 34 19.91 -17.24 24.42
CA ARG A 34 20.69 -16.02 24.71
C ARG A 34 19.84 -14.75 24.60
N MET A 35 18.88 -14.71 23.67
CA MET A 35 17.94 -13.61 23.49
C MET A 35 16.82 -13.62 24.53
N GLN A 36 16.28 -14.79 24.90
CA GLN A 36 15.27 -14.98 25.96
C GLN A 36 15.80 -14.61 27.35
N ALA A 37 17.10 -14.76 27.59
CA ALA A 37 17.74 -14.30 28.83
C ALA A 37 17.77 -12.77 28.99
N SER A 38 17.38 -12.00 27.96
CA SER A 38 17.13 -10.57 28.09
C SER A 38 15.64 -10.33 28.36
N THR A 39 15.31 -9.60 29.43
CA THR A 39 13.95 -9.31 29.96
C THR A 39 13.03 -8.54 28.98
N ARG A 40 13.40 -8.46 27.70
CA ARG A 40 12.74 -7.73 26.60
C ARG A 40 12.12 -8.64 25.54
N TYR A 41 12.18 -9.97 25.68
CA TYR A 41 11.80 -10.91 24.62
C TYR A 41 10.49 -11.70 24.81
N ASP A 42 9.88 -11.68 26.00
CA ASP A 42 8.61 -12.41 26.23
C ASP A 42 7.45 -11.93 25.33
N ALA A 43 7.55 -10.72 24.77
CA ALA A 43 6.57 -10.16 23.82
C ALA A 43 6.83 -10.51 22.34
N ALA A 44 8.00 -11.05 21.99
CA ALA A 44 8.42 -11.25 20.59
C ALA A 44 8.31 -12.72 20.12
N ALA A 45 8.26 -13.69 21.03
CA ALA A 45 8.22 -15.11 20.70
C ALA A 45 6.87 -15.58 20.14
N ASP A 46 5.76 -14.88 20.46
CA ASP A 46 4.41 -15.20 19.96
C ASP A 46 4.11 -14.61 18.56
N VAL A 47 5.07 -13.92 17.95
CA VAL A 47 4.81 -13.06 16.78
C VAL A 47 5.07 -13.77 15.44
N ILE A 48 5.80 -14.90 15.45
CA ILE A 48 6.18 -15.64 14.23
C ILE A 48 5.17 -16.75 13.97
N LYS A 49 4.13 -16.48 13.17
CA LYS A 49 3.11 -17.49 12.84
C LYS A 49 3.45 -18.34 11.62
N GLN A 50 4.28 -17.86 10.68
CA GLN A 50 4.60 -18.61 9.48
C GLN A 50 5.93 -18.18 8.85
N VAL A 51 6.75 -19.16 8.49
CA VAL A 51 7.95 -18.96 7.67
C VAL A 51 7.77 -19.75 6.39
N ARG A 52 7.59 -19.04 5.26
CA ARG A 52 7.50 -19.65 3.92
C ARG A 52 8.81 -19.45 3.19
N SER A 53 9.33 -20.52 2.60
CA SER A 53 10.47 -20.43 1.69
C SER A 53 10.02 -20.82 0.30
N ARG A 54 10.19 -19.91 -0.67
CA ARG A 54 9.96 -20.16 -2.09
C ARG A 54 11.04 -19.44 -2.90
N ASN A 55 11.65 -20.14 -3.84
CA ASN A 55 12.65 -19.60 -4.78
C ASN A 55 13.84 -18.88 -4.11
N GLY A 56 14.32 -19.39 -2.97
CA GLY A 56 15.49 -18.82 -2.28
C GLY A 56 15.21 -17.58 -1.42
N PHE A 57 13.95 -17.14 -1.33
CA PHE A 57 13.52 -16.08 -0.42
C PHE A 57 12.81 -16.68 0.80
N LEU A 58 13.06 -16.08 1.97
CA LEU A 58 12.42 -16.41 3.23
C LEU A 58 11.38 -15.34 3.54
N SER A 59 10.10 -15.67 3.42
CA SER A 59 9.00 -14.80 3.83
C SER A 59 8.60 -15.16 5.25
N VAL A 60 8.72 -14.22 6.19
CA VAL A 60 8.29 -14.39 7.58
C VAL A 60 7.06 -13.54 7.81
N ASN A 61 5.93 -14.18 8.10
CA ASN A 61 4.68 -13.51 8.43
C ASN A 61 4.67 -13.20 9.93
N PHE A 62 4.68 -11.90 10.26
CA PHE A 62 4.62 -11.40 11.64
C PHE A 62 3.23 -10.85 11.97
N GLU A 63 2.68 -11.20 13.15
CA GLU A 63 1.46 -10.59 13.68
C GLU A 63 1.77 -9.29 14.43
N TRP A 64 1.36 -8.15 13.86
CA TRP A 64 1.72 -6.85 14.42
C TRP A 64 0.95 -6.54 15.70
N SER A 65 1.65 -6.54 16.84
CA SER A 65 1.22 -5.88 18.08
C SER A 65 1.90 -4.51 18.22
N ASP A 66 1.30 -3.60 18.97
CA ASP A 66 1.90 -2.29 19.31
C ASP A 66 3.24 -2.41 20.05
N ALA A 67 3.58 -3.62 20.52
CA ALA A 67 4.82 -3.94 21.19
C ALA A 67 6.02 -4.16 20.24
N VAL A 68 5.84 -4.18 18.90
CA VAL A 68 6.96 -4.31 17.97
C VAL A 68 7.85 -3.06 18.04
N PRO A 69 9.15 -3.19 18.41
CA PRO A 69 10.04 -2.05 18.55
C PRO A 69 10.15 -1.24 17.26
N ALA A 70 10.12 0.09 17.37
CA ALA A 70 10.24 1.04 16.26
C ALA A 70 11.44 0.77 15.33
N GLN A 71 12.49 0.14 15.85
CA GLN A 71 13.69 -0.27 15.13
C GLN A 71 13.45 -1.43 14.16
N LEU A 72 12.57 -2.39 14.49
CA LEU A 72 12.14 -3.45 13.57
C LEU A 72 11.23 -2.89 12.47
N LYS A 73 10.37 -1.91 12.81
CA LYS A 73 9.52 -1.21 11.83
C LYS A 73 10.38 -0.46 10.79
N ALA A 74 11.41 0.24 11.25
CA ALA A 74 12.36 0.98 10.41
C ALA A 74 13.26 0.07 9.56
N ALA A 75 13.59 -1.14 10.02
CA ALA A 75 14.42 -2.08 9.26
C ALA A 75 13.71 -2.64 8.01
N LEU A 76 12.38 -2.56 7.96
CA LEU A 76 11.58 -3.05 6.83
C LEU A 76 11.50 -2.05 5.67
N VAL A 77 11.59 -0.75 5.97
CA VAL A 77 11.65 0.32 4.96
C VAL A 77 13.09 0.78 4.85
N GLY A 78 13.79 0.31 3.81
CA GLY A 78 15.21 0.61 3.62
C GLY A 78 15.51 2.12 3.56
N PRO A 79 16.74 2.57 3.90
CA PRO A 79 17.07 4.01 3.96
C PRO A 79 16.78 4.78 2.66
N GLN A 80 17.02 4.16 1.49
CA GLN A 80 16.70 4.77 0.20
C GLN A 80 15.19 5.00 0.02
N GLU A 81 14.36 4.08 0.53
CA GLU A 81 12.90 4.20 0.45
C GLU A 81 12.41 5.30 1.39
N GLN A 82 12.99 5.39 2.60
CA GLN A 82 12.72 6.50 3.52
C GLN A 82 13.07 7.86 2.91
N GLU A 83 14.20 7.96 2.20
CA GLU A 83 14.60 9.18 1.50
C GLU A 83 13.63 9.55 0.36
N ARG A 84 13.15 8.57 -0.41
CA ARG A 84 12.09 8.79 -1.42
C ARG A 84 10.82 9.31 -0.75
N TRP A 85 10.33 8.62 0.28
CA TRP A 85 9.11 9.02 0.99
C TRP A 85 9.22 10.42 1.59
N ARG A 86 10.38 10.78 2.15
CA ARG A 86 10.64 12.14 2.63
C ARG A 86 10.52 13.19 1.53
N GLY A 87 11.03 12.89 0.33
CA GLY A 87 10.92 13.79 -0.82
C GLY A 87 9.46 14.04 -1.23
N TYR A 88 8.65 12.99 -1.31
CA TYR A 88 7.22 13.11 -1.60
C TYR A 88 6.44 13.79 -0.47
N GLN A 89 6.77 13.50 0.79
CA GLN A 89 6.19 14.16 1.95
C GLN A 89 6.48 15.66 1.94
N GLN A 90 7.70 16.06 1.56
CA GLN A 90 8.08 17.46 1.39
C GLN A 90 7.28 18.12 0.25
N ARG A 91 7.13 17.46 -0.90
CA ARG A 91 6.31 17.96 -2.00
C ARG A 91 4.85 18.13 -1.57
N LEU A 92 4.32 17.17 -0.84
CA LEU A 92 2.96 17.23 -0.32
C LEU A 92 2.78 18.40 0.66
N ALA A 93 3.74 18.60 1.59
CA ALA A 93 3.72 19.74 2.50
C ALA A 93 3.69 21.09 1.75
N GLN A 94 4.45 21.23 0.66
CA GLN A 94 4.40 22.42 -0.20
C GLN A 94 3.03 22.64 -0.84
N LEU A 95 2.38 21.58 -1.34
CA LEU A 95 1.05 21.67 -1.98
C LEU A 95 -0.05 22.02 -0.98
N THR A 96 0.05 21.49 0.24
CA THR A 96 -0.90 21.77 1.31
C THR A 96 -0.69 23.15 1.93
N GLY A 97 0.48 23.75 1.73
CA GLY A 97 0.83 25.08 2.24
C GLY A 97 1.01 25.10 3.75
N GLU A 98 1.06 26.31 4.30
CA GLU A 98 1.19 26.55 5.74
C GLU A 98 -0.16 26.53 6.46
N SER A 99 -0.10 26.48 7.80
CA SER A 99 -1.28 26.44 8.67
C SER A 99 -2.25 27.60 8.36
N GLY A 100 -3.48 27.25 7.99
CA GLY A 100 -4.55 28.16 7.62
C GLY A 100 -5.92 27.50 7.69
N ALA A 101 -6.94 28.11 7.08
CA ALA A 101 -8.28 27.53 7.05
C ALA A 101 -8.28 26.17 6.34
N LEU A 102 -9.08 25.22 6.84
CA LEU A 102 -9.30 23.93 6.18
C LEU A 102 -9.88 24.17 4.78
N ARG A 103 -9.23 23.60 3.77
CA ARG A 103 -9.65 23.68 2.36
C ARG A 103 -10.21 22.33 1.91
N ILE A 104 -11.03 22.39 0.86
CA ILE A 104 -11.38 21.23 0.05
C ILE A 104 -10.40 21.19 -1.12
N LEU A 105 -9.64 20.11 -1.23
CA LEU A 105 -8.72 19.86 -2.33
C LEU A 105 -9.22 18.70 -3.18
N ARG A 106 -9.17 18.85 -4.50
CA ARG A 106 -9.47 17.74 -5.40
C ARG A 106 -8.25 16.83 -5.53
N MET A 107 -8.45 15.53 -5.60
CA MET A 107 -7.37 14.54 -5.50
C MET A 107 -6.30 14.71 -6.59
N GLU A 108 -6.68 15.12 -7.80
CA GLU A 108 -5.77 15.39 -8.92
C GLU A 108 -4.81 16.55 -8.64
N GLN A 109 -5.19 17.51 -7.77
CA GLN A 109 -4.33 18.63 -7.36
C GLN A 109 -3.18 18.17 -6.45
N LEU A 110 -3.27 16.96 -5.89
CA LEU A 110 -2.23 16.33 -5.09
C LEU A 110 -1.51 15.24 -5.88
N LEU A 111 -2.27 14.32 -6.48
CA LEU A 111 -1.71 13.20 -7.24
C LEU A 111 -0.91 13.66 -8.46
N GLY A 112 -1.40 14.65 -9.20
CA GLY A 112 -0.72 15.17 -10.40
C GLY A 112 0.71 15.65 -10.08
N PRO A 113 0.88 16.63 -9.18
CA PRO A 113 2.21 17.13 -8.82
C PRO A 113 3.13 16.12 -8.13
N LEU A 114 2.57 15.10 -7.45
CA LEU A 114 3.37 14.00 -6.90
C LEU A 114 3.87 13.08 -8.02
N MET A 115 3.05 12.77 -9.00
CA MET A 115 3.47 11.95 -10.14
C MET A 115 4.40 12.71 -11.09
N GLU A 116 4.25 14.02 -11.24
CA GLU A 116 5.25 14.87 -11.93
C GLU A 116 6.63 14.74 -11.28
N LEU A 117 6.71 14.86 -9.94
CA LEU A 117 7.96 14.63 -9.21
C LEU A 117 8.48 13.20 -9.41
N ALA A 118 7.58 12.21 -9.50
CA ALA A 118 7.98 10.84 -9.80
C ALA A 118 8.60 10.73 -11.19
N VAL A 119 8.04 11.38 -12.20
CA VAL A 119 8.60 11.43 -13.56
C VAL A 119 9.99 12.06 -13.56
N GLU A 120 10.16 13.19 -12.89
CA GLU A 120 11.45 13.88 -12.77
C GLU A 120 12.52 13.00 -12.12
N ARG A 121 12.19 12.36 -10.99
CA ARG A 121 13.13 11.49 -10.26
C ARG A 121 13.41 10.18 -10.99
N SER A 122 12.47 9.70 -11.81
CA SER A 122 12.62 8.52 -12.67
C SER A 122 13.66 8.67 -13.78
N ALA A 123 14.06 9.90 -14.11
CA ALA A 123 15.15 10.13 -15.08
C ALA A 123 16.49 9.54 -14.61
N ARG A 124 16.71 9.49 -13.28
CA ARG A 124 17.95 9.00 -12.66
C ARG A 124 17.74 7.81 -11.71
N GLY A 125 16.49 7.40 -11.51
CA GLY A 125 16.09 6.37 -10.57
C GLY A 125 15.21 5.28 -11.19
N ASP A 126 14.66 4.45 -10.33
CA ASP A 126 13.67 3.43 -10.69
C ASP A 126 12.25 4.03 -10.69
N PRO A 127 11.56 4.09 -11.84
CA PRO A 127 10.20 4.63 -11.94
C PRO A 127 9.17 3.90 -11.09
N ALA A 128 9.32 2.58 -10.92
CA ALA A 128 8.38 1.80 -10.14
C ALA A 128 8.50 2.09 -8.64
N ALA A 129 9.70 2.39 -8.17
CA ALA A 129 9.94 2.78 -6.78
C ALA A 129 9.54 4.23 -6.50
N GLU A 130 9.79 5.17 -7.44
CA GLU A 130 9.32 6.56 -7.31
C GLU A 130 7.78 6.63 -7.27
N SER A 131 7.09 5.96 -8.19
CA SER A 131 5.63 5.93 -8.24
C SER A 131 5.00 5.32 -6.98
N ARG A 132 5.60 4.23 -6.48
CA ARG A 132 5.15 3.55 -5.26
C ARG A 132 5.28 4.46 -4.04
N ALA A 133 6.41 5.16 -3.91
CA ALA A 133 6.62 6.12 -2.84
C ALA A 133 5.58 7.26 -2.90
N ALA A 134 5.32 7.82 -4.09
CA ALA A 134 4.28 8.84 -4.29
C ALA A 134 2.89 8.36 -3.84
N LEU A 135 2.51 7.15 -4.23
CA LEU A 135 1.21 6.56 -3.91
C LEU A 135 1.05 6.24 -2.42
N ILE A 136 2.10 5.71 -1.78
CA ILE A 136 2.08 5.44 -0.32
C ILE A 136 1.93 6.76 0.45
N VAL A 137 2.72 7.77 0.13
CA VAL A 137 2.65 9.07 0.83
C VAL A 137 1.28 9.71 0.66
N LEU A 138 0.71 9.68 -0.55
CA LEU A 138 -0.62 10.20 -0.79
C LEU A 138 -1.70 9.41 -0.03
N ALA A 139 -1.61 8.08 -0.01
CA ALA A 139 -2.55 7.24 0.72
C ALA A 139 -2.53 7.54 2.22
N PHE A 140 -1.36 7.67 2.85
CA PHE A 140 -1.28 8.04 4.27
C PHE A 140 -1.93 9.39 4.54
N TYR A 141 -1.65 10.38 3.69
CA TYR A 141 -2.20 11.72 3.85
C TYR A 141 -3.73 11.76 3.73
N VAL A 142 -4.27 11.20 2.65
CA VAL A 142 -5.73 11.17 2.38
C VAL A 142 -6.48 10.46 3.50
N ASN A 143 -5.89 9.43 4.08
CA ASN A 143 -6.48 8.64 5.16
C ASN A 143 -6.16 9.19 6.56
N GLY A 144 -5.54 10.37 6.67
CA GLY A 144 -5.24 11.01 7.94
C GLY A 144 -4.26 10.23 8.83
N LYS A 145 -3.44 9.37 8.23
CA LYS A 145 -2.41 8.56 8.90
C LYS A 145 -1.04 9.23 8.79
N GLY A 146 -0.22 9.09 9.82
CA GLY A 146 1.16 9.58 9.81
C GLY A 146 2.14 8.51 9.36
N LEU A 147 3.08 8.85 8.46
CA LEU A 147 4.14 7.94 8.02
C LEU A 147 5.02 7.44 9.18
N ALA A 148 5.01 8.15 10.32
CA ALA A 148 5.67 7.75 11.57
C ALA A 148 5.24 6.38 12.11
N ALA A 149 4.07 5.87 11.70
CA ALA A 149 3.61 4.52 12.04
C ALA A 149 4.52 3.43 11.46
N LEU A 150 5.12 3.68 10.30
CA LEU A 150 6.03 2.76 9.60
C LEU A 150 7.49 3.21 9.70
N VAL A 151 7.73 4.50 9.57
CA VAL A 151 9.07 5.11 9.56
C VAL A 151 9.17 6.13 10.71
N PRO A 152 9.69 5.76 11.89
CA PRO A 152 9.74 6.66 13.05
C PRO A 152 10.42 8.01 12.79
N ALA A 153 11.43 8.04 11.92
CA ALA A 153 12.13 9.28 11.50
C ALA A 153 11.21 10.28 10.78
N ALA A 154 10.04 9.83 10.29
CA ALA A 154 9.06 10.70 9.65
C ALA A 154 8.41 11.71 10.60
N ARG A 155 8.59 11.56 11.92
CA ARG A 155 8.18 12.58 12.91
C ARG A 155 8.89 13.92 12.70
N ASP A 156 10.11 13.88 12.16
CA ASP A 156 10.94 15.06 11.91
C ASP A 156 10.88 15.53 10.44
N TRP A 157 9.99 14.95 9.62
CA TRP A 157 9.81 15.35 8.23
C TRP A 157 8.86 16.55 8.11
N PRO A 158 8.89 17.29 6.99
CA PRO A 158 7.94 18.37 6.74
C PRO A 158 6.49 17.88 6.89
N MET A 159 5.72 18.58 7.74
CA MET A 159 4.34 18.20 8.02
C MET A 159 3.40 18.75 6.95
N ALA A 160 2.62 17.88 6.32
CA ALA A 160 1.55 18.28 5.41
C ALA A 160 0.32 18.73 6.21
N GLN A 161 -0.26 19.87 5.82
CA GLN A 161 -1.46 20.40 6.46
C GLN A 161 -2.68 19.56 6.07
N ARG A 162 -3.51 19.22 7.06
CA ARG A 162 -4.70 18.40 6.81
C ARG A 162 -5.77 19.21 6.07
N HIS A 163 -6.27 18.65 4.98
CA HIS A 163 -7.36 19.20 4.19
C HIS A 163 -8.35 18.08 3.85
N LEU A 164 -9.59 18.46 3.54
CA LEU A 164 -10.55 17.51 3.02
C LEU A 164 -10.20 17.24 1.57
N VAL A 165 -9.85 16.00 1.25
CA VAL A 165 -9.58 15.60 -0.14
C VAL A 165 -10.85 15.00 -0.73
N THR A 166 -11.21 15.41 -1.93
CA THR A 166 -12.35 14.86 -2.67
C THR A 166 -11.94 14.26 -4.01
N LEU A 167 -12.70 13.26 -4.45
CA LEU A 167 -12.67 12.73 -5.82
C LEU A 167 -14.12 12.66 -6.30
N GLN A 168 -14.41 13.32 -7.43
CA GLN A 168 -15.78 13.51 -7.94
C GLN A 168 -16.73 14.09 -6.88
N GLY A 169 -16.21 15.01 -6.06
CA GLY A 169 -16.98 15.67 -5.00
C GLY A 169 -17.20 14.85 -3.73
N ARG A 170 -16.67 13.62 -3.63
CA ARG A 170 -16.81 12.73 -2.46
C ARG A 170 -15.50 12.55 -1.70
N ALA A 171 -15.58 12.47 -0.37
CA ALA A 171 -14.40 12.37 0.51
C ALA A 171 -13.96 10.92 0.82
N ASP A 172 -14.83 9.96 0.58
CA ASP A 172 -14.57 8.52 0.72
C ASP A 172 -13.89 7.93 -0.53
N PHE A 173 -14.22 8.43 -1.73
CA PHE A 173 -13.61 7.96 -2.99
C PHE A 173 -12.07 8.05 -3.01
N PRO A 174 -11.43 9.16 -2.59
CA PRO A 174 -9.97 9.22 -2.48
C PRO A 174 -9.39 8.15 -1.56
N GLN A 175 -10.08 7.78 -0.49
CA GLN A 175 -9.60 6.77 0.47
C GLN A 175 -9.55 5.40 -0.20
N HIS A 176 -10.67 4.97 -0.80
CA HIS A 176 -10.74 3.73 -1.58
C HIS A 176 -9.69 3.68 -2.68
N PHE A 177 -9.62 4.75 -3.49
CA PHE A 177 -8.68 4.84 -4.60
C PHE A 177 -7.23 4.77 -4.13
N THR A 178 -6.81 5.62 -3.19
CA THR A 178 -5.39 5.74 -2.82
C THR A 178 -4.89 4.52 -2.06
N ILE A 179 -5.72 3.91 -1.21
CA ILE A 179 -5.36 2.65 -0.55
C ILE A 179 -5.18 1.57 -1.61
N SER A 180 -6.17 1.36 -2.49
CA SER A 180 -6.09 0.33 -3.53
C SER A 180 -4.90 0.55 -4.47
N ALA A 181 -4.60 1.80 -4.83
CA ALA A 181 -3.44 2.15 -5.65
C ALA A 181 -2.11 1.87 -4.93
N ALA A 182 -1.98 2.23 -3.65
CA ALA A 182 -0.78 1.96 -2.88
C ALA A 182 -0.55 0.45 -2.69
N LEU A 183 -1.60 -0.32 -2.40
CA LEU A 183 -1.53 -1.77 -2.24
C LEU A 183 -1.17 -2.49 -3.55
N ALA A 184 -1.78 -2.08 -4.66
CA ALA A 184 -1.48 -2.62 -5.97
C ALA A 184 -0.06 -2.26 -6.42
N ALA A 185 0.35 -1.01 -6.17
CA ALA A 185 1.70 -0.57 -6.45
C ALA A 185 2.71 -1.38 -5.66
N THR A 186 2.48 -1.67 -4.37
CA THR A 186 3.41 -2.42 -3.49
C THR A 186 3.48 -3.92 -3.74
N ALA A 187 2.50 -4.50 -4.43
CA ALA A 187 2.44 -5.92 -4.73
C ALA A 187 3.73 -6.41 -5.42
N GLY A 188 4.32 -7.49 -4.89
CA GLY A 188 5.53 -8.10 -5.45
C GLY A 188 6.85 -7.34 -5.19
N SER A 189 6.84 -6.33 -4.30
CA SER A 189 8.05 -5.66 -3.82
C SER A 189 8.35 -6.00 -2.36
N PRO A 190 9.55 -5.70 -1.84
CA PRO A 190 9.84 -5.89 -0.41
C PRO A 190 8.84 -5.19 0.53
N LEU A 191 8.19 -4.12 0.07
CA LEU A 191 7.15 -3.44 0.84
C LEU A 191 5.85 -4.26 0.97
N SER A 192 5.63 -5.29 0.15
CA SER A 192 4.47 -6.19 0.31
C SER A 192 4.54 -7.01 1.60
N ASP A 193 5.75 -7.19 2.16
CA ASP A 193 5.95 -7.91 3.42
C ASP A 193 5.76 -7.00 4.64
N VAL A 194 5.56 -5.69 4.44
CA VAL A 194 5.26 -4.73 5.51
C VAL A 194 3.80 -4.89 5.91
N VAL A 195 3.49 -5.93 6.69
CA VAL A 195 2.11 -6.21 7.15
C VAL A 195 1.50 -5.00 7.89
N GLY A 196 2.31 -4.19 8.57
CA GLY A 196 1.86 -2.93 9.18
C GLY A 196 1.31 -1.92 8.18
N LEU A 197 1.86 -1.85 6.96
CA LEU A 197 1.36 -0.96 5.89
C LEU A 197 -0.06 -1.36 5.49
N TYR A 198 -0.31 -2.66 5.29
CA TYR A 198 -1.64 -3.16 4.95
C TYR A 198 -2.64 -2.87 6.06
N LYS A 199 -2.30 -3.16 7.33
CA LYS A 199 -3.18 -2.91 8.47
C LYS A 199 -3.52 -1.42 8.62
N GLU A 200 -2.52 -0.54 8.56
CA GLU A 200 -2.75 0.90 8.74
C GLU A 200 -3.65 1.49 7.65
N LEU A 201 -3.51 0.98 6.42
CA LEU A 201 -4.36 1.38 5.29
C LEU A 201 -5.75 0.72 5.35
N ASP A 202 -5.85 -0.53 5.81
CA ASP A 202 -7.12 -1.24 5.94
C ASP A 202 -7.99 -0.68 7.09
N ASP A 203 -7.38 -0.39 8.24
CA ASP A 203 -8.04 0.22 9.40
C ASP A 203 -8.61 1.62 9.09
N ALA A 204 -8.13 2.28 8.03
CA ALA A 204 -8.67 3.55 7.57
C ALA A 204 -10.01 3.40 6.82
N ARG A 205 -10.33 2.21 6.31
CA ARG A 205 -11.57 1.91 5.59
C ARG A 205 -12.68 1.55 6.57
N GLY A 206 -13.30 2.56 7.18
CA GLY A 206 -14.56 2.37 7.92
C GLY A 206 -15.77 2.42 6.99
N GLY A 207 -16.70 1.45 7.07
CA GLY A 207 -17.91 1.46 6.22
C GLY A 207 -19.00 0.45 6.60
N SER A 208 -20.26 0.83 6.37
CA SER A 208 -21.49 0.29 6.98
C SER A 208 -22.44 -0.48 6.02
N GLY A 209 -21.99 -0.86 4.81
CA GLY A 209 -22.78 -1.61 3.83
C GLY A 209 -22.04 -1.83 2.50
N PHE A 210 -22.67 -2.52 1.52
CA PHE A 210 -22.06 -2.79 0.21
C PHE A 210 -22.35 -1.65 -0.79
N SER A 211 -21.33 -1.19 -1.53
CA SER A 211 -21.42 -0.10 -2.50
C SER A 211 -20.62 -0.40 -3.77
N PHE A 212 -21.26 -0.31 -4.94
CA PHE A 212 -20.55 -0.43 -6.22
C PHE A 212 -19.73 0.82 -6.57
N ASN A 213 -20.06 1.97 -5.96
CA ASN A 213 -19.27 3.21 -6.08
C ASN A 213 -17.89 3.03 -5.44
N ASP A 214 -17.87 2.47 -4.23
CA ASP A 214 -16.67 2.18 -3.46
C ASP A 214 -15.84 1.13 -4.21
N LEU A 215 -16.49 0.08 -4.73
CA LEU A 215 -15.83 -0.92 -5.56
C LEU A 215 -15.23 -0.28 -6.82
N ALA A 216 -15.92 0.62 -7.50
CA ALA A 216 -15.38 1.31 -8.66
C ALA A 216 -14.17 2.18 -8.32
N ALA A 217 -14.17 2.88 -7.18
CA ALA A 217 -13.02 3.63 -6.69
C ALA A 217 -11.83 2.69 -6.36
N ASP A 218 -12.09 1.54 -5.73
CA ASP A 218 -11.08 0.53 -5.43
C ASP A 218 -10.46 -0.08 -6.69
N ARG A 219 -11.29 -0.42 -7.68
CA ARG A 219 -10.83 -0.97 -8.97
C ARG A 219 -10.05 0.07 -9.76
N ALA A 220 -10.51 1.32 -9.79
CA ALA A 220 -9.80 2.42 -10.43
C ALA A 220 -8.42 2.66 -9.79
N GLY A 221 -8.35 2.68 -8.46
CA GLY A 221 -7.10 2.79 -7.71
C GLY A 221 -6.15 1.63 -8.00
N THR A 222 -6.66 0.38 -7.96
CA THR A 222 -5.89 -0.83 -8.27
C THR A 222 -5.23 -0.72 -9.65
N ARG A 223 -6.00 -0.36 -10.68
CA ARG A 223 -5.50 -0.21 -12.06
C ARG A 223 -4.45 0.89 -12.17
N PHE A 224 -4.64 2.00 -11.46
CA PHE A 224 -3.65 3.09 -11.43
C PHE A 224 -2.34 2.62 -10.80
N GLY A 225 -2.42 1.93 -9.65
CA GLY A 225 -1.26 1.40 -8.95
C GLY A 225 -0.47 0.39 -9.79
N GLU A 226 -1.16 -0.54 -10.44
CA GLU A 226 -0.57 -1.50 -11.38
C GLU A 226 0.13 -0.78 -12.55
N LEU A 227 -0.54 0.19 -13.17
CA LEU A 227 0.00 0.96 -14.28
C LEU A 227 1.29 1.69 -13.86
N ALA A 228 1.27 2.36 -12.71
CA ALA A 228 2.37 3.17 -12.22
C ALA A 228 3.66 2.40 -11.95
N VAL A 229 3.57 1.08 -11.72
CA VAL A 229 4.73 0.23 -11.43
C VAL A 229 5.05 -0.79 -12.54
N SER A 230 4.27 -0.81 -13.63
CA SER A 230 4.42 -1.79 -14.71
C SER A 230 5.57 -1.53 -15.70
N GLY A 231 6.44 -0.55 -15.41
CA GLY A 231 7.65 -0.24 -16.16
C GLY A 231 7.53 0.96 -17.09
N ARG A 232 8.63 1.31 -17.78
CA ARG A 232 8.76 2.59 -18.52
C ARG A 232 7.68 2.85 -19.58
N PRO A 233 7.24 1.88 -20.42
CA PRO A 233 6.24 2.16 -21.44
C PRO A 233 4.87 2.58 -20.86
N ALA A 234 4.44 1.94 -19.78
CA ALA A 234 3.21 2.26 -19.08
C ALA A 234 3.34 3.55 -18.25
N PHE A 235 4.51 3.79 -17.67
CA PHE A 235 4.83 5.05 -17.00
C PHE A 235 4.76 6.25 -17.95
N GLY A 236 5.12 6.07 -19.23
CA GLY A 236 4.96 7.10 -20.27
C GLY A 236 3.51 7.51 -20.51
N ARG A 237 2.51 6.65 -20.24
CA ARG A 237 1.09 7.04 -20.32
C ARG A 237 0.71 8.01 -19.21
N ILE A 238 1.23 7.78 -18.01
CA ILE A 238 1.04 8.70 -16.88
C ILE A 238 1.65 10.06 -17.23
N GLU A 239 2.87 10.07 -17.76
CA GLU A 239 3.53 11.30 -18.23
C GLU A 239 2.70 12.06 -19.28
N GLN A 240 2.14 11.35 -20.27
CA GLN A 240 1.28 11.95 -21.30
C GLN A 240 0.00 12.57 -20.73
N VAL A 241 -0.67 11.89 -19.79
CA VAL A 241 -1.87 12.44 -19.15
C VAL A 241 -1.52 13.65 -18.29
N LEU A 242 -0.41 13.59 -17.53
CA LEU A 242 0.07 14.72 -16.73
C LEU A 242 0.36 15.95 -17.59
N ALA A 243 1.00 15.77 -18.76
CA ALA A 243 1.29 16.85 -19.70
C ALA A 243 0.03 17.57 -20.21
N ASN A 244 -1.13 16.90 -20.22
CA ASN A 244 -2.41 17.47 -20.61
C ASN A 244 -3.24 18.02 -19.43
N GLY A 245 -2.68 17.96 -18.22
CA GLY A 245 -3.34 18.30 -16.98
C GLY A 245 -4.27 17.17 -16.52
N LEU A 246 -3.86 16.47 -15.46
CA LEU A 246 -4.64 15.38 -14.85
C LEU A 246 -6.00 15.86 -14.35
N ARG A 247 -7.05 15.11 -14.66
CA ARG A 247 -8.44 15.37 -14.21
C ARG A 247 -8.98 14.17 -13.44
N GLU A 248 -9.99 14.40 -12.61
CA GLU A 248 -10.69 13.31 -11.90
C GLU A 248 -11.23 12.24 -12.84
N SER A 249 -11.67 12.64 -14.04
CA SER A 249 -12.16 11.73 -15.08
C SER A 249 -11.08 10.85 -15.70
N ASP A 250 -9.80 11.16 -15.51
CA ASP A 250 -8.69 10.30 -15.95
C ASP A 250 -8.39 9.22 -14.90
N LEU A 251 -8.83 9.43 -13.66
CA LEU A 251 -8.56 8.55 -12.52
C LEU A 251 -9.70 7.56 -12.29
N MET A 252 -10.94 8.01 -12.37
CA MET A 252 -12.12 7.21 -12.05
C MET A 252 -13.27 7.55 -13.02
N PRO A 253 -14.03 6.55 -13.53
CA PRO A 253 -15.19 6.80 -14.38
C PRO A 253 -16.32 7.45 -13.59
N ASP A 254 -17.34 7.99 -14.28
CA ASP A 254 -18.57 8.40 -13.61
C ASP A 254 -19.29 7.16 -13.05
N VAL A 255 -19.62 7.25 -11.76
CA VAL A 255 -20.25 6.16 -10.98
C VAL A 255 -21.60 6.56 -10.40
N ARG A 256 -22.10 7.77 -10.68
CA ARG A 256 -23.35 8.28 -10.06
C ARG A 256 -24.58 7.41 -10.36
N ASP A 257 -24.53 6.58 -11.39
CA ASP A 257 -25.58 5.65 -11.77
C ASP A 257 -25.42 4.24 -11.15
N LEU A 258 -24.33 3.95 -10.44
CA LEU A 258 -24.13 2.63 -9.84
C LEU A 258 -24.88 2.50 -8.51
N PRO A 259 -25.33 1.29 -8.14
CA PRO A 259 -26.02 1.07 -6.87
C PRO A 259 -25.10 1.22 -5.66
N GLU A 260 -25.56 1.98 -4.66
CA GLU A 260 -24.86 2.21 -3.39
C GLU A 260 -25.78 2.02 -2.17
N PHE A 261 -25.18 1.99 -0.97
CA PHE A 261 -25.87 1.80 0.31
C PHE A 261 -26.76 0.55 0.39
N LEU A 262 -26.33 -0.55 -0.26
CA LEU A 262 -27.08 -1.80 -0.23
C LEU A 262 -26.85 -2.52 1.11
N SER A 263 -27.96 -2.82 1.80
CA SER A 263 -27.92 -3.79 2.89
C SER A 263 -27.48 -5.15 2.36
N GLU A 264 -26.91 -6.00 3.23
CA GLU A 264 -26.51 -7.34 2.81
C GLU A 264 -27.67 -8.15 2.21
N ALA A 265 -28.86 -8.06 2.81
CA ALA A 265 -30.06 -8.74 2.33
C ALA A 265 -30.47 -8.23 0.93
N GLU A 266 -30.42 -6.92 0.71
CA GLU A 266 -30.73 -6.33 -0.60
C GLU A 266 -29.68 -6.70 -1.64
N PHE A 267 -28.39 -6.62 -1.29
CA PHE A 267 -27.28 -7.00 -2.17
C PHE A 267 -27.40 -8.46 -2.60
N ARG A 268 -27.66 -9.38 -1.66
CA ARG A 268 -27.91 -10.80 -1.97
C ARG A 268 -29.14 -10.98 -2.86
N ARG A 269 -30.25 -10.32 -2.56
CA ARG A 269 -31.49 -10.42 -3.36
C ARG A 269 -31.30 -9.93 -4.80
N ARG A 270 -30.62 -8.80 -5.00
CA ARG A 270 -30.47 -8.17 -6.32
C ARG A 270 -29.34 -8.79 -7.13
N PHE A 271 -28.19 -9.02 -6.51
CA PHE A 271 -26.94 -9.38 -7.18
C PHE A 271 -26.48 -10.82 -6.91
N GLY A 272 -27.08 -11.52 -5.95
CA GLY A 272 -26.75 -12.91 -5.62
C GLY A 272 -25.55 -13.07 -4.67
N GLY A 273 -24.94 -11.98 -4.21
CA GLY A 273 -23.72 -12.01 -3.42
C GLY A 273 -22.45 -11.84 -4.26
N VAL A 274 -21.29 -11.74 -3.58
CA VAL A 274 -19.98 -11.65 -4.25
C VAL A 274 -19.74 -12.94 -5.05
N GLY A 275 -19.30 -12.78 -6.30
CA GLY A 275 -19.03 -13.90 -7.20
C GLY A 275 -20.24 -14.39 -8.02
N ALA A 276 -21.46 -13.99 -7.67
CA ALA A 276 -22.64 -14.38 -8.43
C ALA A 276 -22.72 -13.70 -9.82
N PRO A 277 -23.44 -14.27 -10.80
CA PRO A 277 -23.44 -13.76 -12.18
C PRO A 277 -23.83 -12.27 -12.32
N ARG A 278 -24.81 -11.80 -11.55
CA ARG A 278 -25.24 -10.39 -11.58
C ARG A 278 -24.22 -9.44 -10.95
N TYR A 279 -23.56 -9.85 -9.87
CA TYR A 279 -22.42 -9.12 -9.32
C TYR A 279 -21.28 -9.03 -10.33
N GLN A 280 -20.92 -10.15 -10.97
CA GLN A 280 -19.85 -10.19 -11.96
C GLN A 280 -20.15 -9.34 -13.20
N ALA A 281 -21.40 -9.30 -13.65
CA ALA A 281 -21.81 -8.43 -14.75
C ALA A 281 -21.63 -6.94 -14.41
N MET A 282 -21.98 -6.54 -13.17
CA MET A 282 -21.76 -5.17 -12.70
C MET A 282 -20.26 -4.85 -12.57
N LEU A 283 -19.46 -5.78 -12.01
CA LEU A 283 -18.01 -5.62 -11.94
C LEU A 283 -17.39 -5.49 -13.35
N ALA A 284 -17.82 -6.30 -14.31
CA ALA A 284 -17.36 -6.22 -15.70
C ALA A 284 -17.71 -4.85 -16.32
N THR A 285 -18.88 -4.30 -15.98
CA THR A 285 -19.31 -2.97 -16.44
C THR A 285 -18.39 -1.88 -15.89
N ILE A 286 -18.04 -1.96 -14.59
CA ILE A 286 -17.08 -1.06 -13.94
C ILE A 286 -15.70 -1.18 -14.59
N GLU A 287 -15.18 -2.40 -14.78
CA GLU A 287 -13.89 -2.63 -15.43
C GLU A 287 -13.84 -2.08 -16.85
N GLN A 288 -14.92 -2.25 -17.63
CA GLN A 288 -15.00 -1.69 -18.98
C GLN A 288 -14.95 -0.16 -18.96
N ARG A 289 -15.65 0.50 -18.02
CA ARG A 289 -15.61 1.95 -17.87
C ARG A 289 -14.21 2.44 -17.48
N ILE A 290 -13.52 1.73 -16.59
CA ILE A 290 -12.15 2.05 -16.20
C ILE A 290 -11.20 1.88 -17.39
N ALA A 291 -11.26 0.75 -18.10
CA ALA A 291 -10.42 0.51 -19.28
C ALA A 291 -10.65 1.54 -20.41
N ALA A 292 -11.81 2.18 -20.43
CA ALA A 292 -12.15 3.23 -21.38
C ALA A 292 -11.59 4.61 -21.00
N LEU A 293 -10.98 4.82 -19.84
CA LEU A 293 -10.41 6.12 -19.47
C LEU A 293 -9.17 6.46 -20.32
N PRO A 294 -8.87 7.75 -20.59
CA PRO A 294 -7.72 8.17 -21.38
C PRO A 294 -6.39 7.58 -20.89
N LEU A 295 -6.25 7.39 -19.58
CA LEU A 295 -5.06 6.84 -18.94
C LEU A 295 -4.69 5.41 -19.40
N TYR A 296 -5.67 4.61 -19.82
CA TYR A 296 -5.47 3.19 -20.14
C TYR A 296 -5.50 2.88 -21.64
N ARG A 297 -5.81 3.87 -22.49
CA ARG A 297 -5.84 3.72 -23.95
C ARG A 297 -4.47 3.84 -24.60
#